data_AF-A0A7J2SGY9-F1
#
_entry.id   AF-A0A7J2SGY9-F1
#
_cell.length_a   1.000
_cell.length_b   1.000
_cell.length_c   1.000
_cell.angle_alpha   90.00
_cell.angle_beta   90.00
_cell.angle_gamma   90.00
#
_symmetry.space_group_name_H-M   'P 1'
#
loop_
_entity.id
_entity.type
_entity.pdbx_description
1 polymer ?
#
loop_
_entity_poly.entity_id
_entity_poly.type
_entity_poly.pdbx_seq_one_letter_code
_entity_poly.pdbx_strand_id
1 'polypeptide(L)'
;MKVIIVSNGEPKDILELIKNKGHIYTDKKLAEIAKKEYGVEIDDIKIRNIRAKYGIKKLPPALRPLFGGNAYKHPGNGNNYNLNNVLMACKKIIKHFYEKRRKEIEKGDTFFICPTKQIGLSRGIARDTMTYLKKKNIASHRSKNTGNRVIWKVDMWKLKKEIEKLEKNGK
;
A
#
# COMPACT_ATOMS: atom_id res chain seq x y z
N MET A 1 -15.90 -38.55 12.82
CA MET A 1 -16.35 -37.18 12.46
C MET A 1 -16.14 -36.28 13.66
N LYS A 2 -15.29 -35.24 13.57
CA LYS A 2 -15.15 -34.25 14.66
C LYS A 2 -16.39 -33.36 14.65
N VAL A 3 -17.18 -33.44 15.71
CA VAL A 3 -18.32 -32.55 15.95
C VAL A 3 -17.78 -31.13 16.10
N ILE A 4 -18.03 -30.29 15.11
CA ILE A 4 -17.78 -28.84 15.22
C ILE A 4 -18.97 -28.29 16.00
N ILE A 5 -18.79 -28.09 17.30
CA ILE A 5 -19.73 -27.33 18.11
C ILE A 5 -19.64 -25.89 17.63
N VAL A 6 -20.65 -25.44 16.88
CA VAL A 6 -20.78 -24.04 16.47
C VAL A 6 -21.25 -23.28 17.71
N SER A 7 -20.29 -22.86 18.53
CA SER A 7 -20.53 -21.84 19.53
C SER A 7 -20.98 -20.57 18.79
N ASN A 8 -22.19 -20.10 19.05
CA ASN A 8 -22.65 -18.75 18.68
C ASN A 8 -21.87 -17.73 19.53
N GLY A 9 -20.55 -17.68 19.36
CA GLY A 9 -19.62 -17.35 20.43
C GLY A 9 -19.96 -16.09 21.20
N GLU A 10 -19.83 -16.22 22.51
CA GLU A 10 -20.32 -15.23 23.44
C GLU A 10 -19.54 -13.91 23.29
N PRO A 11 -20.13 -12.76 23.61
CA PRO A 11 -19.43 -11.48 23.65
C PRO A 11 -18.15 -11.50 24.52
N LYS A 12 -18.04 -12.46 25.46
CA LYS A 12 -16.87 -12.67 26.33
C LYS A 12 -15.66 -13.18 25.55
N ASP A 13 -15.83 -14.15 24.65
CA ASP A 13 -14.74 -14.74 23.86
C ASP A 13 -14.11 -13.70 22.91
N ILE A 14 -14.96 -12.85 22.33
CA ILE A 14 -14.51 -11.74 21.48
C ILE A 14 -13.76 -10.69 22.33
N LEU A 15 -14.25 -10.39 23.53
CA LEU A 15 -13.59 -9.43 24.41
C LEU A 15 -12.23 -9.94 24.86
N GLU A 16 -12.11 -11.22 25.19
CA GLU A 16 -10.84 -11.86 25.55
C GLU A 16 -9.85 -11.85 24.36
N LEU A 17 -10.33 -12.19 23.16
CA LEU A 17 -9.55 -12.07 21.92
C LEU A 17 -9.03 -10.63 21.71
N ILE A 18 -9.88 -9.62 21.92
CA ILE A 18 -9.51 -8.21 21.72
C ILE A 18 -8.56 -7.74 22.82
N LYS A 19 -8.71 -8.18 24.08
CA LYS A 19 -7.76 -7.86 25.16
C LYS A 19 -6.38 -8.46 24.88
N ASN A 20 -6.32 -9.72 24.48
CA ASN A 20 -5.06 -10.43 24.29
C ASN A 20 -4.35 -10.02 22.99
N LYS A 21 -5.09 -9.85 21.90
CA LYS A 21 -4.50 -9.66 20.56
C LYS A 21 -4.86 -8.32 19.90
N GLY A 22 -5.71 -7.50 20.51
CA GLY A 22 -6.23 -6.25 19.91
C GLY A 22 -5.21 -5.11 19.78
N HIS A 23 -4.09 -5.21 20.50
CA HIS A 23 -2.93 -4.33 20.36
C HIS A 23 -2.10 -4.66 19.10
N ILE A 24 -2.08 -5.94 18.72
CA ILE A 24 -1.18 -6.52 17.72
C ILE A 24 -1.84 -6.51 16.34
N TYR A 25 -3.09 -7.01 16.26
CA TYR A 25 -3.78 -7.22 14.98
C TYR A 25 -4.69 -6.06 14.57
N THR A 26 -5.00 -6.03 13.28
CA THR A 26 -6.02 -5.13 12.73
C THR A 26 -7.42 -5.61 13.08
N ASP A 27 -8.40 -4.71 13.06
CA ASP A 27 -9.80 -5.06 13.35
C ASP A 27 -10.32 -6.15 12.42
N LYS A 28 -9.99 -6.04 11.13
CA LYS A 28 -10.29 -7.06 10.12
C LYS A 28 -9.65 -8.41 10.45
N LYS A 29 -8.39 -8.42 10.90
CA LYS A 29 -7.70 -9.67 11.22
C LYS A 29 -8.26 -10.31 12.48
N LEU A 30 -8.68 -9.51 13.46
CA LEU A 30 -9.39 -9.99 14.64
C LEU A 30 -10.75 -10.61 14.27
N ALA A 31 -11.47 -10.05 13.29
CA ALA A 31 -12.70 -10.64 12.76
C ALA A 31 -12.44 -12.01 12.10
N GLU A 32 -11.38 -12.12 11.29
CA GLU A 32 -10.97 -13.41 10.70
C GLU A 32 -10.60 -14.43 11.79
N ILE A 33 -9.89 -14.01 12.84
CA ILE A 33 -9.53 -14.86 13.98
C ILE A 33 -10.77 -15.28 14.76
N ALA A 34 -11.70 -14.36 15.03
CA ALA A 34 -12.96 -14.64 15.71
C ALA A 34 -13.77 -15.71 14.95
N LYS A 35 -13.88 -15.58 13.63
CA LYS A 35 -14.56 -16.57 12.79
C LYS A 35 -13.85 -17.92 12.78
N LYS A 36 -12.51 -17.92 12.74
CA LYS A 36 -11.70 -19.15 12.61
C LYS A 36 -11.53 -19.91 13.93
N GLU A 37 -11.18 -19.23 15.01
CA GLU A 37 -10.87 -19.82 16.31
C GLU A 37 -12.12 -20.01 17.18
N TYR A 38 -13.11 -19.11 17.06
CA TYR A 38 -14.27 -19.08 17.96
C TYR A 38 -15.62 -19.30 17.23
N GLY A 39 -15.61 -19.47 15.91
CA GLY A 39 -16.83 -19.62 15.11
C GLY A 39 -17.71 -18.37 15.04
N VAL A 40 -17.22 -17.21 15.51
CA VAL A 40 -18.02 -15.98 15.62
C VAL A 40 -17.88 -15.10 14.39
N GLU A 41 -18.99 -14.86 13.71
CA GLU A 41 -19.05 -13.91 12.61
C GLU A 41 -19.32 -12.50 13.14
N ILE A 42 -18.27 -11.68 13.19
CA ILE A 42 -18.32 -10.29 13.66
C ILE A 42 -17.62 -9.38 12.66
N ASP A 43 -18.21 -8.22 12.40
CA ASP A 43 -17.63 -7.21 11.52
C ASP A 43 -16.49 -6.43 12.20
N ASP A 44 -15.61 -5.82 11.38
CA ASP A 44 -14.46 -5.08 11.89
C ASP A 44 -14.87 -3.76 12.58
N ILE A 45 -16.08 -3.26 12.33
CA ILE A 45 -16.63 -2.04 12.95
C ILE A 45 -17.02 -2.31 14.40
N LYS A 46 -17.69 -3.42 14.68
CA LYS A 46 -18.07 -3.89 16.02
C LYS A 46 -16.83 -4.17 16.85
N ILE A 47 -15.83 -4.84 16.28
CA ILE A 47 -14.53 -5.04 16.95
C ILE A 47 -13.89 -3.69 17.31
N ARG A 48 -13.89 -2.73 16.38
CA ARG A 48 -13.36 -1.39 16.63
C ARG A 48 -14.09 -0.68 17.76
N ASN A 49 -15.43 -0.77 17.79
CA ASN A 49 -16.27 -0.15 18.82
C ASN A 49 -16.02 -0.78 20.20
N ILE A 50 -15.94 -2.12 20.27
CA ILE A 50 -15.59 -2.84 21.50
C ILE A 50 -14.20 -2.38 21.97
N ARG A 51 -13.22 -2.38 21.07
CA ARG A 51 -11.85 -1.97 21.42
C ARG A 51 -11.79 -0.53 21.95
N ALA A 52 -12.52 0.39 21.33
CA ALA A 52 -12.62 1.78 21.77
C ALA A 52 -13.28 1.89 23.16
N LYS A 53 -14.39 1.16 23.38
CA LYS A 53 -15.10 1.11 24.67
C LYS A 53 -14.19 0.66 25.82
N TYR A 54 -13.26 -0.26 25.56
CA TYR A 54 -12.34 -0.79 26.57
C TYR A 54 -10.94 -0.13 26.54
N GLY A 55 -10.72 0.93 25.76
CA GLY A 55 -9.45 1.69 25.78
C GLY A 55 -8.22 0.94 25.24
N ILE A 56 -8.41 -0.15 24.49
CA ILE A 56 -7.32 -1.00 24.00
C ILE A 56 -6.65 -0.30 22.79
N LYS A 57 -5.47 0.30 23.02
CA LYS A 57 -4.73 1.05 21.98
C LYS A 57 -3.96 0.11 21.05
N LYS A 58 -4.05 0.31 19.73
CA LYS A 58 -3.19 -0.42 18.78
C LYS A 58 -1.72 -0.05 19.00
N LEU A 59 -0.81 -1.02 18.91
CA LEU A 59 0.63 -0.74 18.87
C LEU A 59 0.96 0.20 17.69
N PRO A 60 2.05 0.98 17.78
CA PRO A 60 2.60 1.67 16.61
C PRO A 60 2.79 0.70 15.44
N PRO A 61 2.48 1.09 14.18
CA PRO A 61 2.60 0.19 13.04
C PRO A 61 3.97 -0.50 12.93
N ALA A 62 5.06 0.19 13.28
CA ALA A 62 6.42 -0.33 13.26
C ALA A 62 6.66 -1.51 14.21
N LEU A 63 5.95 -1.57 15.34
CA LEU A 63 6.15 -2.60 16.37
C LEU A 63 5.29 -3.85 16.13
N ARG A 64 4.17 -3.75 15.40
CA ARG A 64 3.23 -4.88 15.21
C ARG A 64 3.88 -6.15 14.62
N PRO A 65 4.78 -6.08 13.61
CA PRO A 65 5.42 -7.27 13.05
C PRO A 65 6.26 -8.06 14.06
N LEU A 66 6.87 -7.38 15.05
CA LEU A 66 7.69 -8.02 16.09
C LEU A 66 6.85 -8.90 17.03
N PHE A 67 5.55 -8.65 17.11
CA PHE A 67 4.60 -9.38 17.95
C PHE A 67 3.63 -10.24 17.13
N GLY A 68 4.03 -10.63 15.91
CA GLY A 68 3.21 -11.50 15.04
C GLY A 68 2.01 -10.81 14.39
N GLY A 69 1.92 -9.47 14.49
CA GLY A 69 0.89 -8.65 13.87
C GLY A 69 1.28 -8.23 12.47
N ASN A 70 0.45 -8.55 11.47
CA ASN A 70 0.58 -7.91 10.17
C ASN A 70 0.27 -6.42 10.34
N ALA A 71 1.29 -5.58 10.16
CA ALA A 71 1.09 -4.16 10.02
C ALA A 71 -0.02 -3.93 8.98
N TYR A 72 -0.80 -2.85 9.13
CA TYR A 72 -1.55 -2.35 7.99
C TYR A 72 -0.59 -2.33 6.80
N LYS A 73 -1.09 -2.62 5.58
CA LYS A 73 -0.44 -2.15 4.36
C LYS A 73 -0.49 -0.61 4.35
N HIS A 74 0.22 -0.03 5.30
CA HIS A 74 0.61 1.35 5.35
C HIS A 74 1.85 1.38 4.46
N PRO A 75 1.92 2.25 3.45
CA PRO A 75 3.04 2.33 2.51
C PRO A 75 4.39 2.75 3.15
N GLY A 76 4.50 2.67 4.49
CA GLY A 76 5.72 2.87 5.27
C GLY A 76 6.33 1.60 5.87
N ASN A 77 5.65 0.44 5.86
CA ASN A 77 6.17 -0.81 6.45
C ASN A 77 6.34 -1.89 5.38
N GLY A 78 7.57 -2.10 4.91
CA GLY A 78 7.93 -3.16 3.96
C GLY A 78 7.31 -2.97 2.58
N ASN A 79 8.01 -2.25 1.70
CA ASN A 79 7.47 -1.87 0.40
C ASN A 79 7.38 -3.05 -0.57
N ASN A 80 6.35 -3.88 -0.44
CA ASN A 80 5.90 -4.70 -1.55
C ASN A 80 5.10 -3.82 -2.50
N TYR A 81 5.82 -3.04 -3.30
CA TYR A 81 5.26 -2.44 -4.50
C TYR A 81 4.79 -3.58 -5.40
N ASN A 82 3.58 -3.46 -5.96
CA ASN A 82 3.24 -4.32 -7.07
C ASN A 82 4.11 -3.92 -8.27
N LEU A 83 5.20 -4.65 -8.50
CA LEU A 83 6.20 -4.33 -9.52
C LEU A 83 5.61 -4.32 -10.94
N ASN A 84 4.56 -5.12 -11.20
CA ASN A 84 3.85 -5.08 -12.48
C ASN A 84 3.12 -3.74 -12.67
N ASN A 85 2.46 -3.24 -11.62
CA ASN A 85 1.82 -1.92 -11.67
C ASN A 85 2.85 -0.79 -11.85
N VAL A 86 4.00 -0.90 -11.17
CA VAL A 86 5.11 0.05 -11.31
C VAL A 86 5.64 0.04 -12.74
N LEU A 87 5.91 -1.15 -13.30
CA LEU A 87 6.41 -1.31 -14.66
C LEU A 87 5.43 -0.75 -15.70
N MET A 88 4.14 -1.08 -15.58
CA MET A 88 3.08 -0.53 -16.43
C MET A 88 3.07 1.00 -16.37
N ALA A 89 3.12 1.58 -15.17
CA ALA A 89 3.11 3.03 -14.98
C ALA A 89 4.37 3.69 -15.58
N CYS A 90 5.54 3.09 -15.41
CA CYS A 90 6.79 3.57 -16.00
C CYS A 90 6.74 3.59 -17.53
N LYS A 91 6.21 2.52 -18.15
CA LYS A 91 5.98 2.46 -19.60
C LYS A 91 5.04 3.56 -20.09
N LYS A 92 3.96 3.83 -19.35
CA LYS A 92 3.05 4.94 -19.68
C LYS A 92 3.72 6.32 -19.56
N ILE A 93 4.62 6.52 -18.59
CA ILE A 93 5.40 7.77 -18.46
C ILE A 93 6.31 7.96 -19.69
N ILE A 94 7.02 6.91 -20.10
CA ILE A 94 7.87 6.96 -21.30
C ILE A 94 7.05 7.25 -22.55
N LYS A 95 5.93 6.53 -22.74
CA LYS A 95 5.02 6.78 -23.87
C LYS A 95 4.57 8.24 -23.91
N HIS A 96 4.15 8.79 -22.76
CA HIS A 96 3.73 10.19 -22.69
C HIS A 96 4.86 11.18 -23.00
N PHE A 97 6.10 10.87 -22.60
CA PHE A 97 7.26 11.68 -22.97
C PHE A 97 7.46 11.71 -24.50
N TYR A 98 7.45 10.54 -25.15
CA TYR A 98 7.59 10.43 -26.60
C TYR A 98 6.46 11.15 -27.35
N GLU A 99 5.21 10.98 -26.91
CA GLU A 99 4.06 11.68 -27.51
C GLU A 99 4.20 13.21 -27.44
N LYS A 100 4.77 13.73 -26.35
CA LYS A 100 4.93 15.17 -26.14
C LYS A 100 6.17 15.76 -26.81
N ARG A 101 7.29 15.04 -26.82
CA ARG A 101 8.58 15.57 -27.28
C ARG A 101 8.98 15.09 -28.67
N ARG A 102 8.44 13.96 -29.13
CA ARG A 102 8.78 13.30 -30.42
C ARG A 102 10.28 13.13 -30.67
N LYS A 103 11.06 12.87 -29.62
CA LYS A 103 12.51 12.63 -29.68
C LYS A 103 12.92 11.43 -28.84
N GLU A 104 14.10 10.91 -29.12
CA GLU A 104 14.73 9.88 -28.29
C GLU A 104 15.09 10.40 -26.90
N ILE A 105 15.18 9.47 -25.93
CA ILE A 105 15.56 9.79 -24.55
C ILE A 105 17.08 9.87 -24.47
N GLU A 106 17.60 11.04 -24.10
CA GLU A 106 19.02 11.28 -23.92
C GLU A 106 19.39 11.39 -22.43
N LYS A 107 20.68 11.21 -22.11
CA LYS A 107 21.17 11.39 -20.75
C LYS A 107 20.97 12.85 -20.30
N GLY A 108 20.30 13.04 -19.16
CA GLY A 108 19.98 14.37 -18.64
C GLY A 108 18.57 14.86 -19.00
N ASP A 109 17.83 14.13 -19.84
CA ASP A 109 16.44 14.46 -20.12
C ASP A 109 15.58 14.34 -18.85
N THR A 110 14.85 15.42 -18.56
CA THR A 110 13.91 15.48 -17.45
C THR A 110 12.52 15.82 -17.93
N PHE A 111 11.52 15.21 -17.29
CA PHE A 111 10.13 15.38 -17.65
C PHE A 111 9.27 15.68 -16.43
N PHE A 112 8.36 16.64 -16.57
CA PHE A 112 7.46 17.04 -15.51
C PHE A 112 6.08 16.45 -15.78
N ILE A 113 5.55 15.70 -14.82
CA ILE A 113 4.33 14.95 -15.02
C ILE A 113 3.44 14.92 -13.77
N CYS A 114 2.14 15.05 -14.00
CA CYS A 114 1.08 14.76 -13.05
C CYS A 114 0.48 13.39 -13.42
N PRO A 115 0.95 12.28 -12.82
CA PRO A 115 0.61 10.93 -13.28
C PRO A 115 -0.88 10.62 -13.26
N THR A 116 -1.64 11.18 -12.33
CA THR A 116 -3.09 10.94 -12.25
C THR A 116 -3.88 11.65 -13.34
N LYS A 117 -3.49 12.87 -13.72
CA LYS A 117 -4.24 13.67 -14.72
C LYS A 117 -3.76 13.48 -16.15
N GLN A 118 -2.46 13.43 -16.36
CA GLN A 118 -1.89 13.39 -17.72
C GLN A 118 -1.76 11.97 -18.26
N ILE A 119 -1.57 10.98 -17.38
CA ILE A 119 -1.40 9.57 -17.75
C ILE A 119 -2.64 8.73 -17.42
N GLY A 120 -3.60 9.30 -16.68
CA GLY A 120 -4.81 8.59 -16.25
C GLY A 120 -4.53 7.45 -15.26
N LEU A 121 -3.47 7.55 -14.44
CA LEU A 121 -3.21 6.56 -13.39
C LEU A 121 -4.16 6.76 -12.20
N SER A 122 -4.63 5.67 -11.59
CA SER A 122 -5.36 5.75 -10.33
C SER A 122 -4.46 6.35 -9.24
N ARG A 123 -5.06 7.03 -8.25
CA ARG A 123 -4.31 7.71 -7.17
C ARG A 123 -3.37 6.77 -6.43
N GLY A 124 -3.79 5.52 -6.19
CA GLY A 124 -2.97 4.49 -5.53
C GLY A 124 -1.75 4.12 -6.36
N ILE A 125 -1.95 3.74 -7.63
CA ILE A 125 -0.85 3.35 -8.54
C ILE A 125 0.12 4.52 -8.74
N ALA A 126 -0.39 5.73 -8.92
CA ALA A 126 0.42 6.94 -9.07
C ALA A 126 1.28 7.20 -7.81
N ARG A 127 0.68 7.10 -6.61
CA ARG A 127 1.39 7.26 -5.33
C ARG A 127 2.47 6.22 -5.17
N ASP A 128 2.15 4.94 -5.36
CA ASP A 128 3.08 3.84 -5.13
C ASP A 128 4.24 3.89 -6.13
N THR A 129 3.94 4.11 -7.41
CA THR A 129 4.94 4.25 -8.47
C THR A 129 5.88 5.43 -8.20
N MET A 130 5.34 6.61 -7.89
CA MET A 130 6.20 7.78 -7.66
C MET A 130 6.99 7.66 -6.36
N THR A 131 6.46 6.97 -5.35
CA THR A 131 7.22 6.65 -4.13
C THR A 131 8.36 5.68 -4.43
N TYR A 132 8.12 4.64 -5.25
CA TYR A 132 9.16 3.73 -5.72
C TYR A 132 10.27 4.49 -6.46
N LEU A 133 9.90 5.29 -7.47
CA LEU A 133 10.85 6.05 -8.28
C LEU A 133 11.62 7.09 -7.45
N LYS A 134 11.00 7.68 -6.42
CA LYS A 134 11.68 8.57 -5.48
C LYS A 134 12.76 7.85 -4.69
N LYS A 135 12.47 6.65 -4.16
CA LYS A 135 13.47 5.85 -3.42
C LYS A 135 14.63 5.40 -4.30
N LYS A 136 14.40 5.25 -5.61
CA LYS A 136 15.43 4.91 -6.60
C LYS A 136 16.20 6.13 -7.12
N ASN A 137 15.95 7.33 -6.61
CA ASN A 137 16.54 8.59 -7.09
C ASN A 137 16.29 8.86 -8.60
N ILE A 138 15.12 8.43 -9.09
CA ILE A 138 14.65 8.62 -10.48
C ILE A 138 13.66 9.78 -10.55
N ALA A 139 12.83 9.94 -9.53
CA ALA A 139 11.81 10.98 -9.47
C ALA A 139 11.98 11.86 -8.23
N SER A 140 11.68 13.14 -8.37
CA SER A 140 11.62 14.10 -7.27
C SER A 140 10.30 14.86 -7.30
N HIS A 141 9.78 15.15 -6.11
CA HIS A 141 8.55 15.90 -5.97
C HIS A 141 8.85 17.39 -6.17
N ARG A 142 8.08 18.08 -7.03
CA ARG A 142 8.12 19.54 -7.11
C ARG A 142 7.04 20.10 -6.20
N SER A 143 7.39 20.67 -5.05
CA SER A 143 6.40 21.34 -4.19
C SER A 143 6.01 22.67 -4.82
N LYS A 144 4.91 22.72 -5.58
CA LYS A 144 4.15 23.95 -5.74
C LYS A 144 2.67 23.63 -5.53
N ASN A 145 2.16 24.10 -4.40
CA ASN A 145 0.73 24.18 -4.09
C ASN A 145 0.09 25.17 -5.07
N THR A 146 -0.45 24.65 -6.17
CA THR A 146 -1.50 25.35 -6.91
C THR A 146 -2.51 24.33 -7.41
N GLY A 147 -3.60 24.18 -6.64
CA GLY A 147 -4.80 23.43 -7.00
C GLY A 147 -4.64 21.91 -7.16
N ASN A 148 -4.53 21.15 -6.05
CA ASN A 148 -4.69 19.68 -5.99
C ASN A 148 -3.91 18.84 -7.02
N ARG A 149 -2.86 19.37 -7.65
CA ARG A 149 -2.07 18.70 -8.69
C ARG A 149 -0.68 18.39 -8.14
N VAL A 150 -0.38 17.11 -7.99
CA VAL A 150 0.95 16.64 -7.60
C VAL A 150 1.80 16.51 -8.87
N ILE A 151 2.81 17.37 -9.01
CA ILE A 151 3.74 17.37 -10.15
C ILE A 151 5.07 16.73 -9.72
N TRP A 152 5.52 15.78 -10.53
CA TRP A 152 6.78 15.06 -10.34
C TRP A 152 7.76 15.42 -11.46
N LYS A 153 9.02 15.63 -11.09
CA LYS A 153 10.14 15.69 -12.02
C LYS A 153 10.74 14.29 -12.13
N VAL A 154 10.82 13.75 -13.33
CA VAL A 154 11.30 12.39 -13.61
C VAL A 154 12.53 12.47 -14.52
N ASP A 155 13.59 11.77 -14.15
CA ASP A 155 14.78 11.55 -14.97
C ASP A 155 14.49 10.42 -15.97
N MET A 156 14.36 10.77 -17.25
CA MET A 156 13.88 9.84 -18.28
C MET A 156 14.93 8.77 -18.62
N TRP A 157 16.21 9.14 -18.55
CA TRP A 157 17.30 8.21 -18.80
C TRP A 157 17.39 7.14 -17.71
N LYS A 158 17.31 7.55 -16.44
CA LYS A 158 17.27 6.60 -15.32
C LYS A 158 15.99 5.76 -15.32
N LEU A 159 14.85 6.34 -15.71
CA LEU A 159 13.59 5.61 -15.83
C LEU A 159 13.67 4.49 -16.87
N LYS A 160 14.26 4.76 -18.05
CA LYS A 160 14.48 3.75 -19.10
C LYS A 160 15.29 2.56 -18.56
N LYS A 161 16.43 2.84 -17.90
CA LYS A 161 17.27 1.80 -17.28
C LYS A 161 16.55 1.00 -16.20
N GLU A 162 15.67 1.63 -15.44
CA GLU A 162 14.91 0.94 -14.40
C GLU A 162 13.84 0.01 -14.99
N ILE A 163 13.20 0.39 -16.10
CA ILE A 163 12.27 -0.48 -16.83
C ILE A 163 12.99 -1.74 -17.31
N GLU A 164 14.16 -1.60 -17.92
CA GLU A 164 14.96 -2.75 -18.38
C GLU A 164 15.30 -3.72 -17.24
N LYS A 165 15.60 -3.19 -16.05
CA LYS A 165 15.83 -4.02 -14.84
C LYS A 165 14.56 -4.73 -14.37
N LEU A 166 13.44 -4.01 -14.33
CA LEU A 166 12.15 -4.57 -13.90
C LEU A 166 11.67 -5.67 -14.85
N GLU A 167 11.92 -5.54 -16.16
CA GLU A 167 11.61 -6.57 -17.15
C GLU A 167 12.48 -7.82 -17.02
N LYS A 168 13.76 -7.65 -16.66
CA LYS A 168 14.67 -8.80 -16.42
C LYS A 168 14.31 -9.58 -15.16
N ASN A 169 13.87 -8.91 -14.10
CA ASN A 169 13.51 -9.55 -12.83
C ASN A 169 12.10 -10.17 -12.83
N GLY A 170 11.31 -9.94 -13.87
CA GLY A 170 9.96 -10.51 -14.03
C GLY A 170 9.92 -11.74 -14.95
N LYS A 171 11.08 -12.19 -15.45
CA LYS A 171 11.28 -13.45 -16.15
C LYS A 171 11.98 -14.44 -15.23
#